data_AF-A0A9P6M7Z2-F1
#
_entry.id   AF-A0A9P6M7Z2-F1
#
_cell.length_a   1.000
_cell.length_b   1.000
_cell.length_c   1.000
_cell.angle_alpha   90.00
_cell.angle_beta   90.00
_cell.angle_gamma   90.00
#
_symmetry.space_group_name_H-M   'P 1'
#
loop_
_entity.id
_entity.type
_entity.pdbx_description
1 polymer ?
#
loop_
_entity_poly.entity_id
_entity_poly.type
_entity_poly.pdbx_seq_one_letter_code
_entity_poly.pdbx_strand_id
1 'polypeptide(L)'
;EEEVDVHFEPLIKLEAVQVKTLEEDEDVRFKMRAKLFRFERGTGEVRLLQHKDTKKIRLLMRRDQTLKICANHYVTAEMNLTPNVGSDRSWVWNVTSDSSDDCAGPQTLAIRLANPDYALQFKVAFEDAQKLNADLKTKIGGDATADTKEETKTEEKKEAAKPEEERKEESA
;
A
#
# COMPACT_ATOMS: atom_id res chain seq x y z
N GLU A 1 -36.00 1.15 34.25
CA GLU A 1 -34.64 0.88 34.73
C GLU A 1 -33.87 2.18 34.58
N GLU A 2 -33.35 2.74 35.68
CA GLU A 2 -32.46 3.90 35.63
C GLU A 2 -31.08 3.41 35.20
N GLU A 3 -30.57 3.90 34.06
CA GLU A 3 -29.18 3.62 33.67
C GLU A 3 -28.24 4.31 34.65
N VAL A 4 -27.37 3.53 35.29
CA VAL A 4 -26.34 4.03 36.19
C VAL A 4 -25.27 4.72 35.33
N ASP A 5 -25.20 6.04 35.40
CA ASP A 5 -24.16 6.84 34.74
C ASP A 5 -22.82 6.68 35.49
N VAL A 6 -21.99 5.75 35.03
CA VAL A 6 -20.67 5.46 35.63
C VAL A 6 -19.64 6.44 35.09
N HIS A 7 -19.19 7.37 35.94
CA HIS A 7 -18.14 8.33 35.63
C HIS A 7 -16.73 7.74 35.84
N PHE A 8 -15.82 7.97 34.89
CA PHE A 8 -14.42 7.59 34.98
C PHE A 8 -13.51 8.81 34.89
N GLU A 9 -12.58 8.95 35.84
CA GLU A 9 -11.57 10.00 35.80
C GLU A 9 -10.43 9.61 34.85
N PRO A 10 -10.07 10.45 33.85
CA PRO A 10 -9.05 10.11 32.88
C PRO A 10 -7.66 10.09 33.51
N LEU A 11 -6.95 8.97 33.39
CA LEU A 11 -5.57 8.81 33.89
C LEU A 11 -4.56 9.70 33.16
N ILE A 12 -4.85 10.08 31.90
CA ILE A 12 -3.93 10.83 31.04
C ILE A 12 -4.74 11.89 30.29
N LYS A 13 -4.27 13.14 30.34
CA LYS A 13 -4.79 14.24 29.53
C LYS A 13 -3.89 14.40 28.31
N LEU A 14 -4.41 14.06 27.14
CA LEU A 14 -3.71 14.24 25.87
C LEU A 14 -3.99 15.66 25.33
N GLU A 15 -2.95 16.34 24.87
CA GLU A 15 -3.11 17.59 24.14
C GLU A 15 -3.55 17.32 22.70
N ALA A 16 -4.34 18.24 22.14
CA ALA A 16 -4.76 18.14 20.76
C ALA A 16 -3.56 18.38 19.84
N VAL A 17 -3.10 17.33 19.15
CA VAL A 17 -1.99 17.40 18.19
C VAL A 17 -2.56 17.64 16.80
N GLN A 18 -2.02 18.61 16.06
CA GLN A 18 -2.33 18.78 14.65
C GLN A 18 -1.66 17.65 13.85
N VAL A 19 -2.47 16.77 13.28
CA VAL A 19 -2.00 15.67 12.43
C VAL A 19 -2.04 16.12 10.98
N LYS A 20 -0.89 16.06 10.30
CA LYS A 20 -0.79 16.30 8.86
C LYS A 20 -1.00 15.00 8.09
N THR A 21 -1.73 15.07 6.98
CA THR A 21 -2.00 13.91 6.13
C THR A 21 -0.85 13.57 5.18
N LEU A 22 0.05 14.53 4.95
CA LEU A 22 1.11 14.47 3.93
C LEU A 22 0.55 14.29 2.49
N GLU A 23 -0.65 14.81 2.27
CA GLU A 23 -1.36 14.85 0.98
C GLU A 23 -1.60 16.30 0.49
N GLU A 24 -1.11 17.32 1.23
CA GLU A 24 -1.40 18.75 0.98
C GLU A 24 -0.76 19.28 -0.32
N ASP A 25 0.36 18.69 -0.72
CA ASP A 25 1.10 19.05 -1.94
C ASP A 25 0.66 18.26 -3.17
N GLU A 26 -0.50 17.58 -3.09
CA GLU A 26 -1.00 16.74 -4.16
C GLU A 26 -2.42 17.11 -4.59
N ASP A 27 -2.67 17.07 -5.90
CA ASP A 27 -3.97 17.31 -6.50
C ASP A 27 -4.68 15.98 -6.80
N VAL A 28 -5.95 15.90 -6.44
CA VAL A 28 -6.78 14.72 -6.69
C VAL A 28 -7.18 14.67 -8.17
N ARG A 29 -6.61 13.73 -8.93
CA ARG A 29 -6.96 13.49 -10.34
C ARG A 29 -8.15 12.55 -10.51
N PHE A 30 -8.29 11.63 -9.57
CA PHE A 30 -9.35 10.64 -9.57
C PHE A 30 -9.73 10.30 -8.14
N LYS A 31 -11.02 10.07 -7.89
CA LYS A 31 -11.56 9.73 -6.58
C LYS A 31 -12.78 8.83 -6.76
N MET A 32 -12.75 7.64 -6.17
CA MET A 32 -13.90 6.74 -6.22
C MET A 32 -13.97 5.76 -5.07
N ARG A 33 -15.18 5.32 -4.74
CA ARG A 33 -15.43 4.27 -3.77
C ARG A 33 -15.05 2.90 -4.34
N ALA A 34 -14.28 2.13 -3.60
CA ALA A 34 -13.84 0.80 -4.03
C ALA A 34 -13.65 -0.17 -2.85
N LYS A 35 -13.62 -1.47 -3.16
CA LYS A 35 -13.15 -2.51 -2.24
C LYS A 35 -11.83 -3.07 -2.77
N LEU A 36 -10.78 -3.01 -1.95
CA LEU A 36 -9.46 -3.51 -2.29
C LEU A 36 -9.22 -4.87 -1.63
N PHE A 37 -8.73 -5.80 -2.44
CA PHE A 37 -8.43 -7.17 -2.09
C PHE A 37 -6.93 -7.41 -2.20
N ARG A 38 -6.40 -7.93 -1.10
CA ARG A 38 -5.08 -8.55 -0.93
C ARG A 38 -5.29 -9.42 0.32
N PHE A 39 -5.76 -10.66 0.16
CA PHE A 39 -6.28 -11.45 1.29
C PHE A 39 -7.15 -10.58 2.25
N GLU A 40 -8.16 -9.90 1.69
CA GLU A 40 -9.12 -8.99 2.37
C GLU A 40 -8.54 -7.77 3.13
N ARG A 41 -8.17 -6.68 2.43
CA ARG A 41 -7.60 -5.49 3.09
C ARG A 41 -8.57 -4.35 3.39
N GLY A 42 -9.65 -4.09 2.64
CA GLY A 42 -10.66 -3.15 3.10
C GLY A 42 -11.49 -2.43 2.05
N THR A 43 -12.55 -1.79 2.51
CA THR A 43 -13.41 -0.90 1.73
C THR A 43 -13.03 0.54 2.05
N GLY A 44 -13.02 1.39 1.02
CA GLY A 44 -12.48 2.73 1.14
C GLY A 44 -12.65 3.56 -0.11
N GLU A 45 -12.11 4.77 -0.06
CA GLU A 45 -12.01 5.64 -1.22
C GLU A 45 -10.60 5.53 -1.82
N VAL A 46 -10.54 5.15 -3.10
CA VAL A 46 -9.30 5.16 -3.88
C VAL A 46 -9.12 6.53 -4.52
N ARG A 47 -7.90 7.06 -4.44
CA ARG A 47 -7.50 8.34 -5.02
C ARG A 47 -6.27 8.14 -5.89
N LEU A 48 -6.26 8.80 -7.06
CA LEU A 48 -5.02 9.07 -7.80
C LEU A 48 -4.61 10.51 -7.49
N LEU A 49 -3.47 10.65 -6.84
CA LEU A 49 -2.94 11.92 -6.34
C LEU A 49 -1.73 12.31 -7.18
N GLN A 50 -1.72 13.52 -7.71
CA GLN A 50 -0.59 14.06 -8.46
C GLN A 50 0.15 15.11 -7.62
N HIS A 51 1.44 14.92 -7.41
CA HIS A 51 2.27 15.90 -6.73
C HIS A 51 2.39 17.22 -7.53
N LYS A 52 2.24 18.36 -6.86
CA LYS A 52 2.26 19.70 -7.50
C LYS A 52 3.59 20.02 -8.15
N ASP A 53 4.71 19.72 -7.50
CA ASP A 53 6.05 19.98 -8.05
C ASP A 53 6.55 18.86 -8.99
N THR A 54 6.67 17.63 -8.49
CA THR A 54 7.26 16.53 -9.26
C THR A 54 6.34 15.98 -10.36
N LYS A 55 5.05 16.33 -10.34
CA LYS A 55 3.99 15.83 -11.22
C LYS A 55 3.79 14.32 -11.20
N LYS A 56 4.49 13.59 -10.32
CA LYS A 56 4.35 12.15 -10.13
C LYS A 56 2.97 11.83 -9.57
N ILE A 57 2.39 10.75 -10.08
CA ILE A 57 1.06 10.28 -9.67
C ILE A 57 1.19 9.00 -8.84
N ARG A 58 0.57 8.99 -7.67
CA ARG A 58 0.45 7.81 -6.81
C ARG A 58 -1.00 7.42 -6.59
N LEU A 59 -1.22 6.14 -6.34
CA LEU A 59 -2.49 5.60 -5.87
C LEU A 59 -2.44 5.57 -4.34
N LEU A 60 -3.43 6.20 -3.71
CA LEU A 60 -3.64 6.16 -2.27
C LEU A 60 -5.06 5.67 -1.96
N MET A 61 -5.18 4.75 -1.02
CA MET A 61 -6.47 4.29 -0.53
C MET A 61 -6.44 4.13 0.99
N ARG A 62 -7.49 4.65 1.64
CA ARG A 62 -7.69 4.53 3.09
C ARG A 62 -8.94 3.74 3.41
N ARG A 63 -8.88 2.96 4.48
CA ARG A 63 -10.03 2.21 5.01
C ARG A 63 -11.03 3.15 5.66
N ASP A 64 -12.30 2.80 5.58
CA ASP A 64 -13.32 3.50 6.36
C ASP A 64 -13.11 3.34 7.86
N GLN A 65 -13.62 4.32 8.61
CA GLN A 65 -13.60 4.40 10.07
C GLN A 65 -12.20 4.51 10.68
N THR A 66 -11.30 3.57 10.36
CA THR A 66 -9.92 3.53 10.86
C THR A 66 -8.99 4.51 10.17
N LEU A 67 -9.31 4.96 8.95
CA LEU A 67 -8.50 5.87 8.13
C LEU A 67 -7.07 5.38 7.82
N LYS A 68 -6.76 4.13 8.14
CA LYS A 68 -5.48 3.45 7.86
C LYS A 68 -5.25 3.31 6.37
N ILE A 69 -4.00 3.41 5.94
CA ILE A 69 -3.62 3.29 4.54
C ILE A 69 -3.61 1.81 4.16
N CYS A 70 -4.43 1.43 3.17
CA CYS A 70 -4.46 0.06 2.66
C CYS A 70 -3.75 -0.14 1.32
N ALA A 71 -3.52 0.95 0.57
CA ALA A 71 -2.64 0.98 -0.61
C ALA A 71 -1.97 2.35 -0.72
N ASN A 72 -0.67 2.35 -1.02
CA ASN A 72 0.11 3.55 -1.26
C ASN A 72 1.30 3.20 -2.15
N HIS A 73 1.20 3.48 -3.45
CA HIS A 73 2.26 3.20 -4.41
C HIS A 73 2.18 4.15 -5.59
N TYR A 74 3.33 4.39 -6.23
CA TYR A 74 3.37 5.12 -7.49
C TYR A 74 2.78 4.29 -8.62
N VAL A 75 2.08 4.96 -9.55
CA VAL A 75 1.57 4.32 -10.76
C VAL A 75 2.72 4.20 -11.77
N THR A 76 3.23 3.00 -12.02
CA THR A 76 4.35 2.79 -12.95
C THR A 76 3.85 2.26 -14.30
N ALA A 77 4.62 2.51 -15.36
CA ALA A 77 4.31 2.05 -16.73
C ALA A 77 4.29 0.52 -16.87
N GLU A 78 4.95 -0.19 -15.97
CA GLU A 78 5.05 -1.66 -15.96
C GLU A 78 3.82 -2.35 -15.35
N MET A 79 2.97 -1.60 -14.64
CA MET A 79 1.73 -2.13 -14.07
C MET A 79 0.75 -2.46 -15.19
N ASN A 80 0.07 -3.60 -15.11
CA ASN A 80 -0.94 -3.98 -16.10
C ASN A 80 -2.22 -4.36 -15.37
N LEU A 81 -3.31 -3.65 -15.67
CA LEU A 81 -4.64 -3.95 -15.14
C LEU A 81 -5.24 -5.11 -15.93
N THR A 82 -5.27 -6.29 -15.32
CA THR A 82 -5.91 -7.49 -15.88
C THR A 82 -7.32 -7.66 -15.32
N PRO A 83 -8.31 -8.03 -16.15
CA PRO A 83 -9.66 -8.31 -15.66
C PRO A 83 -9.65 -9.54 -14.76
N ASN A 84 -10.41 -9.50 -13.66
CA ASN A 84 -10.54 -10.66 -12.79
C ASN A 84 -11.55 -11.67 -13.35
N VAL A 85 -11.22 -12.96 -13.33
CA VAL A 85 -12.12 -14.00 -13.83
C VAL A 85 -13.38 -14.04 -12.96
N GLY A 86 -14.56 -13.97 -13.61
CA GLY A 86 -15.84 -13.98 -12.90
C GLY A 86 -16.28 -12.62 -12.35
N SER A 87 -15.62 -11.51 -12.72
CA SER A 87 -16.11 -10.16 -12.42
C SER A 87 -15.81 -9.17 -13.53
N ASP A 88 -16.86 -8.49 -13.99
CA ASP A 88 -16.84 -7.40 -14.98
C ASP A 88 -16.45 -6.03 -14.40
N ARG A 89 -16.37 -5.93 -13.08
CA ARG A 89 -16.14 -4.69 -12.31
C ARG A 89 -14.89 -4.77 -11.42
N SER A 90 -13.95 -5.63 -11.78
CA SER A 90 -12.72 -5.85 -11.01
C SER A 90 -11.47 -5.89 -11.88
N TRP A 91 -10.40 -5.27 -11.36
CA TRP A 91 -9.07 -5.28 -11.95
C TRP A 91 -8.04 -5.84 -10.99
N VAL A 92 -7.02 -6.51 -11.52
CA VAL A 92 -5.89 -7.06 -10.78
C VAL A 92 -4.60 -6.49 -11.36
N TRP A 93 -3.64 -6.10 -10.52
CA TRP A 93 -2.31 -5.69 -10.95
C TRP A 93 -1.25 -6.02 -9.90
N ASN A 94 0.00 -6.08 -10.34
CA ASN A 94 1.15 -6.27 -9.48
C ASN A 94 1.81 -4.93 -9.18
N VAL A 95 2.14 -4.72 -7.91
CA VAL A 95 2.87 -3.57 -7.40
C VAL A 95 4.21 -4.07 -6.88
N THR A 96 5.31 -3.45 -7.30
CA THR A 96 6.66 -3.85 -6.86
C THR A 96 7.02 -3.26 -5.49
N SER A 97 6.58 -2.03 -5.22
CA SER A 97 6.83 -1.32 -3.98
C SER A 97 5.54 -0.64 -3.47
N ASP A 98 4.78 -1.35 -2.65
CA ASP A 98 3.66 -0.76 -1.90
C ASP A 98 4.13 -0.37 -0.49
N SER A 99 3.84 0.86 -0.08
CA SER A 99 4.23 1.45 1.22
C SER A 99 3.01 1.67 2.11
N SER A 100 2.14 0.68 2.20
CA SER A 100 0.98 0.70 3.09
C SER A 100 1.34 0.21 4.50
N ASP A 101 0.59 0.64 5.50
CA ASP A 101 0.90 0.46 6.93
C ASP A 101 1.25 -0.98 7.33
N ASP A 102 0.64 -1.97 6.65
CA ASP A 102 0.75 -3.38 7.05
C ASP A 102 1.72 -4.20 6.16
N CYS A 103 2.37 -3.63 5.13
CA CYS A 103 3.41 -4.34 4.36
C CYS A 103 4.20 -3.41 3.43
N ALA A 104 5.54 -3.46 3.52
CA ALA A 104 6.45 -2.91 2.53
C ALA A 104 6.98 -4.04 1.62
N GLY A 105 6.63 -4.04 0.33
CA GLY A 105 7.14 -5.04 -0.62
C GLY A 105 6.28 -5.24 -1.87
N PRO A 106 6.62 -6.25 -2.70
CA PRO A 106 5.88 -6.59 -3.90
C PRO A 106 4.55 -7.28 -3.55
N GLN A 107 3.48 -6.86 -4.21
CA GLN A 107 2.12 -7.19 -3.83
C GLN A 107 1.21 -7.29 -5.06
N THR A 108 0.39 -8.32 -5.12
CA THR A 108 -0.72 -8.39 -6.08
C THR A 108 -1.95 -7.76 -5.45
N LEU A 109 -2.50 -6.75 -6.10
CA LEU A 109 -3.70 -6.03 -5.69
C LEU A 109 -4.85 -6.36 -6.63
N ALA A 110 -6.03 -6.52 -6.07
CA ALA A 110 -7.27 -6.58 -6.83
C ALA A 110 -8.25 -5.54 -6.31
N ILE A 111 -8.87 -4.77 -7.20
CA ILE A 111 -9.87 -3.76 -6.84
C ILE A 111 -11.22 -4.16 -7.42
N ARG A 112 -12.30 -3.95 -6.65
CA ARG A 112 -13.67 -4.10 -7.12
C ARG A 112 -14.40 -2.77 -6.97
N LEU A 113 -15.02 -2.33 -8.06
CA LEU A 113 -15.82 -1.13 -8.13
C LEU A 113 -17.31 -1.49 -8.05
N ALA A 114 -18.17 -0.48 -7.85
CA ALA A 114 -19.59 -0.71 -7.67
C ALA A 114 -20.26 -1.28 -8.93
N ASN A 115 -19.89 -0.79 -10.11
CA ASN A 115 -20.45 -1.15 -11.41
C ASN A 115 -19.33 -1.26 -12.48
N PRO A 116 -19.58 -1.88 -13.64
CA PRO A 116 -18.59 -2.01 -14.71
C PRO A 116 -18.15 -0.67 -15.30
N ASP A 117 -19.04 0.33 -15.37
CA ASP A 117 -18.71 1.66 -15.91
C ASP A 117 -17.63 2.36 -15.07
N TYR A 118 -17.74 2.26 -13.75
CA TYR A 118 -16.78 2.77 -12.79
C TYR A 118 -15.46 2.00 -12.87
N ALA A 119 -15.52 0.67 -13.09
CA ALA A 119 -14.31 -0.09 -13.34
C ALA A 119 -13.60 0.42 -14.60
N LEU A 120 -14.33 0.73 -15.68
CA LEU A 120 -13.75 1.30 -16.89
C LEU A 120 -13.19 2.71 -16.66
N GLN A 121 -13.90 3.59 -15.95
CA GLN A 121 -13.42 4.92 -15.60
C GLN A 121 -12.13 4.85 -14.78
N PHE A 122 -12.04 3.93 -13.82
CA PHE A 122 -10.82 3.69 -13.06
C PHE A 122 -9.68 3.24 -13.98
N LYS A 123 -9.94 2.30 -14.90
CA LYS A 123 -8.93 1.83 -15.85
C LYS A 123 -8.40 2.95 -16.72
N VAL A 124 -9.28 3.77 -17.30
CA VAL A 124 -8.88 4.93 -18.12
C VAL A 124 -8.03 5.91 -17.30
N ALA A 125 -8.48 6.28 -16.10
CA ALA A 125 -7.74 7.19 -15.23
C ALA A 125 -6.37 6.63 -14.81
N PHE A 126 -6.29 5.31 -14.58
CA PHE A 126 -5.04 4.63 -14.23
C PHE A 126 -4.07 4.62 -15.42
N GLU A 127 -4.52 4.24 -16.61
CA GLU A 127 -3.71 4.23 -17.83
C GLU A 127 -3.23 5.64 -18.21
N ASP A 128 -4.06 6.66 -18.01
CA ASP A 128 -3.65 8.05 -18.21
C ASP A 128 -2.60 8.49 -17.19
N ALA A 129 -2.72 8.06 -15.92
CA ALA A 129 -1.69 8.27 -14.93
C ALA A 129 -0.37 7.55 -15.27
N GLN A 130 -0.45 6.35 -15.87
CA GLN A 130 0.73 5.62 -16.35
C GLN A 130 1.46 6.39 -17.45
N LYS A 131 0.73 6.91 -18.44
CA LYS A 131 1.31 7.72 -19.52
C LYS A 131 2.01 8.96 -18.96
N LEU A 132 1.34 9.71 -18.08
CA LEU A 132 1.90 10.91 -17.46
C LEU A 132 3.17 10.60 -16.67
N ASN A 133 3.18 9.51 -15.88
CA ASN A 133 4.37 9.11 -15.14
C ASN A 133 5.49 8.57 -16.04
N ALA A 134 5.16 7.88 -17.15
CA ALA A 134 6.13 7.43 -18.14
C ALA A 134 6.80 8.61 -18.84
N ASP A 135 6.02 9.62 -19.24
CA ASP A 135 6.52 10.86 -19.86
C ASP A 135 7.42 11.66 -18.92
N LEU A 136 7.16 11.61 -17.61
CA LEU A 136 8.04 12.21 -16.62
C LEU A 136 9.34 11.42 -16.47
N LYS A 137 9.29 10.08 -16.54
CA LYS A 137 10.49 9.24 -16.50
C LYS A 137 11.41 9.50 -17.70
N THR A 138 10.86 9.72 -18.89
CA THR A 138 11.65 10.03 -20.09
C THR A 138 12.24 11.44 -20.04
N LYS A 139 11.52 12.43 -19.50
CA LYS A 139 12.02 13.81 -19.32
C LYS A 139 13.11 13.91 -18.26
N ILE A 140 13.02 13.11 -17.20
CA ILE A 140 14.01 13.08 -16.11
C ILE A 140 15.20 12.17 -16.49
N GLY A 141 14.98 11.11 -17.27
CA GLY A 141 15.99 10.15 -17.72
C GLY A 141 16.95 10.63 -18.82
N GLY A 142 17.02 11.93 -19.08
CA GLY A 142 18.08 12.55 -19.88
C GLY A 142 19.38 12.80 -19.11
N ASP A 143 19.41 12.54 -17.80
CA ASP A 143 20.63 12.64 -16.99
C ASP A 143 20.59 11.67 -15.79
N ALA A 144 21.74 11.10 -15.44
CA ALA A 144 22.04 10.22 -14.30
C ALA A 144 21.58 8.75 -14.33
N THR A 145 22.33 7.92 -15.07
CA THR A 145 22.76 6.60 -14.61
C THR A 145 23.94 6.76 -13.64
N ALA A 146 23.71 6.70 -12.33
CA ALA A 146 24.72 6.32 -11.32
C ALA A 146 24.07 6.32 -9.94
N ASP A 147 23.73 5.14 -9.41
CA ASP A 147 24.11 4.73 -8.04
C ASP A 147 23.51 3.36 -7.72
N THR A 148 24.31 2.32 -7.91
CA THR A 148 24.23 1.11 -7.08
C THR A 148 25.61 0.46 -7.09
N LYS A 149 26.42 0.77 -6.08
CA LYS A 149 27.50 -0.10 -5.62
C LYS A 149 27.72 0.20 -4.14
N GLU A 150 27.02 -0.55 -3.30
CA GLU A 150 27.50 -0.79 -1.94
C GLU A 150 27.55 -2.30 -1.71
N GLU A 151 28.69 -2.71 -1.19
CA GLU A 151 29.30 -4.02 -1.29
C GLU A 151 28.74 -4.97 -0.22
N THR A 152 28.34 -6.18 -0.62
CA THR A 152 28.14 -7.30 0.29
C THR A 152 29.41 -8.15 0.27
N LYS A 153 30.15 -8.17 1.39
CA LYS A 153 31.18 -9.18 1.65
C LYS A 153 30.77 -10.03 2.84
N THR A 154 30.42 -11.27 2.51
CA THR A 154 30.23 -12.42 3.38
C THR A 154 31.52 -12.79 4.10
N GLU A 155 31.44 -13.23 5.36
CA GLU A 155 32.36 -14.23 5.91
C GLU A 155 31.69 -15.01 7.05
N GLU A 156 31.35 -16.27 6.77
CA GLU A 156 31.08 -17.32 7.76
C GLU A 156 32.38 -17.81 8.39
N LYS A 157 32.36 -18.23 9.67
CA LYS A 157 33.12 -19.40 10.12
C LYS A 157 32.52 -20.06 11.37
N LYS A 158 32.44 -21.38 11.28
CA LYS A 158 31.99 -22.41 12.24
C LYS A 158 33.10 -22.81 13.23
N GLU A 159 32.71 -23.33 14.41
CA GLU A 159 33.02 -24.69 14.97
C GLU A 159 32.66 -24.73 16.49
N ALA A 160 31.76 -25.61 16.97
CA ALA A 160 31.92 -27.02 17.43
C ALA A 160 32.56 -27.12 18.86
N ALA A 161 32.20 -27.94 19.86
CA ALA A 161 31.37 -29.16 20.04
C ALA A 161 31.07 -29.35 21.58
N LYS A 162 29.87 -29.82 22.03
CA LYS A 162 29.45 -31.11 22.70
C LYS A 162 30.11 -31.53 24.05
N PRO A 163 29.57 -32.49 24.88
CA PRO A 163 28.21 -33.10 25.03
C PRO A 163 27.77 -33.42 26.52
N GLU A 164 26.67 -34.21 26.67
CA GLU A 164 26.19 -35.06 27.83
C GLU A 164 25.36 -34.38 28.96
N GLU A 165 24.31 -34.97 29.58
CA GLU A 165 23.69 -36.32 29.58
C GLU A 165 22.26 -36.29 30.23
N GLU A 166 21.43 -37.33 29.91
CA GLU A 166 20.33 -37.95 30.70
C GLU A 166 19.03 -37.19 31.09
N ARG A 167 17.81 -37.76 31.22
CA ARG A 167 17.16 -39.05 30.87
C ARG A 167 15.66 -38.98 31.28
N LYS A 168 14.82 -39.84 30.66
CA LYS A 168 13.48 -40.40 31.03
C LYS A 168 12.32 -39.96 30.13
N GLU A 169 11.81 -40.83 29.25
CA GLU A 169 10.89 -42.00 29.41
C GLU A 169 9.42 -41.58 29.29
N GLU A 170 8.69 -42.04 28.26
CA GLU A 170 7.54 -42.97 28.38
C GLU A 170 6.92 -43.33 26.99
N SER A 171 6.30 -44.52 26.95
CA SER A 171 5.36 -45.10 25.98
C SER A 171 5.90 -45.95 24.81
N ALA A 172 6.11 -47.25 25.08
CA ALA A 172 5.44 -48.38 24.40
C ALA A 172 5.61 -49.65 25.23
#